data_AF-A0A9D8GIG1-F1
#
_entry.id   AF-A0A9D8GIG1-F1
#
_cell.length_a   1.000
_cell.length_b   1.000
_cell.length_c   1.000
_cell.angle_alpha   90.00
_cell.angle_beta   90.00
_cell.angle_gamma   90.00
#
_symmetry.space_group_name_H-M   'P 1'
#
loop_
_entity.id
_entity.type
_entity.pdbx_description
1 polymer ?
#
loop_
_entity_poly.entity_id
_entity_poly.type
_entity_poly.pdbx_seq_one_letter_code
_entity_poly.pdbx_strand_id
1 'polypeptide(L)'
;VEKPDLARAKRFLASGNFLWNSGMFVFGATAYLAELHRHAPKIFSAARHAVAKASTDLDFVRLERKAFAASPALSVDYAVMEKTISGAVVKSRMRWSDVGSWSEMWRVSGKDAAGNAQRGDVSLRDAKGSFVHAGSRHVSLLGVQDLVVVETDDAVLVAAKDRAQEVKEVVAQFDRQKRTEHVSHSRVYRPWGYYETVDEGDRFQVKRLMVKPGHALSLQRHRRRSEHWVVVQGTARVTCGDRTLNLRENQSTYIPVGMKHRLANVTKAPVYLVEVQSGGYLGEDDIERFEDRYGRS
;
A
#
# COMPACT_ATOMS: atom_id res chain seq x y z
N VAL A 1 -1.13 25.60 -16.21
CA VAL A 1 0.29 25.35 -16.49
C VAL A 1 0.82 24.49 -15.37
N GLU A 2 0.88 23.20 -15.63
CA GLU A 2 1.36 22.19 -14.71
C GLU A 2 2.89 22.19 -14.70
N LYS A 3 3.48 22.23 -13.50
CA LYS A 3 4.94 22.10 -13.24
C LYS A 3 5.85 22.93 -14.17
N PRO A 4 5.77 24.28 -14.12
CA PRO A 4 6.62 25.16 -14.93
C PRO A 4 8.10 25.07 -14.53
N ASP A 5 8.99 25.41 -15.48
CA ASP A 5 10.41 25.63 -15.17
C ASP A 5 10.61 26.79 -14.16
N LEU A 6 11.80 26.84 -13.53
CA LEU A 6 12.12 27.82 -12.50
C LEU A 6 11.95 29.28 -12.97
N ALA A 7 12.34 29.58 -14.21
CA ALA A 7 12.25 30.94 -14.74
C ALA A 7 10.78 31.35 -14.90
N ARG A 8 9.93 30.45 -15.40
CA ARG A 8 8.49 30.66 -15.58
C ARG A 8 7.76 30.72 -14.24
N ALA A 9 8.14 29.89 -13.27
CA ALA A 9 7.62 29.95 -11.90
C ALA A 9 7.90 31.32 -11.25
N LYS A 10 9.13 31.84 -11.36
CA LYS A 10 9.48 33.18 -10.86
C LYS A 10 8.63 34.27 -11.50
N ARG A 11 8.39 34.20 -12.82
CA ARG A 11 7.52 35.15 -13.53
C ARG A 11 6.08 35.09 -13.05
N PHE A 12 5.53 33.89 -12.84
CA PHE A 12 4.16 33.73 -12.33
C PHE A 12 3.99 34.36 -10.94
N LEU A 13 4.93 34.10 -10.02
CA LEU A 13 4.94 34.72 -8.69
C LEU A 13 5.03 36.24 -8.78
N ALA A 14 5.97 36.76 -9.57
CA ALA A 14 6.18 38.20 -9.71
C ALA A 14 4.97 38.94 -10.28
N SER A 15 4.21 38.30 -11.18
CA SER A 15 3.04 38.93 -11.80
C SER A 15 1.83 39.05 -10.88
N GLY A 16 1.76 38.29 -9.78
CA GLY A 16 0.62 38.29 -8.85
C GLY A 16 -0.70 37.74 -9.39
N ASN A 17 -0.78 37.42 -10.69
CA ASN A 17 -2.00 37.02 -11.40
C ASN A 17 -2.17 35.50 -11.52
N PHE A 18 -1.34 34.71 -10.83
CA PHE A 18 -1.41 33.25 -10.82
C PHE A 18 -1.70 32.74 -9.42
N LEU A 19 -2.39 31.60 -9.36
CA LEU A 19 -2.64 30.85 -8.14
C LEU A 19 -1.98 29.47 -8.28
N TRP A 20 -1.59 28.88 -7.15
CA TRP A 20 -1.24 27.45 -7.11
C TRP A 20 -2.49 26.59 -7.27
N ASN A 21 -2.41 25.59 -8.12
CA ASN A 21 -3.40 24.53 -8.20
C ASN A 21 -3.25 23.61 -6.99
N SER A 22 -4.31 23.44 -6.19
CA SER A 22 -4.29 22.58 -5.00
C SER A 22 -4.49 21.09 -5.29
N GLY A 23 -4.79 20.73 -6.54
CA GLY A 23 -5.17 19.37 -6.94
C GLY A 23 -6.60 18.98 -6.56
N MET A 24 -7.39 19.92 -6.03
CA MET A 24 -8.80 19.71 -5.68
C MET A 24 -9.69 20.20 -6.81
N PHE A 25 -10.64 19.37 -7.23
CA PHE A 25 -11.59 19.70 -8.28
C PHE A 25 -13.03 19.42 -7.83
N VAL A 26 -13.96 20.26 -8.27
CA VAL A 26 -15.39 20.05 -8.10
C VAL A 26 -16.05 20.30 -9.45
N PHE A 27 -16.81 19.32 -9.92
CA PHE A 27 -17.51 19.39 -11.20
C PHE A 27 -18.70 18.42 -11.20
N GLY A 28 -19.70 18.70 -12.05
CA GLY A 28 -20.74 17.73 -12.34
C GLY A 28 -20.20 16.56 -13.17
N ALA A 29 -20.59 15.33 -12.84
CA ALA A 29 -20.09 14.12 -13.52
C ALA A 29 -20.29 14.16 -15.04
N THR A 30 -21.48 14.58 -15.50
CA THR A 30 -21.80 14.69 -16.94
C THR A 30 -20.90 15.70 -17.65
N ALA A 31 -20.67 16.88 -17.06
CA ALA A 31 -19.83 17.92 -17.65
C ALA A 31 -18.38 17.46 -17.74
N TYR A 32 -17.86 16.82 -16.69
CA TYR A 32 -16.51 16.28 -16.71
C TYR A 32 -16.33 15.16 -17.73
N LEU A 33 -17.30 14.24 -17.83
CA LEU A 33 -17.26 13.17 -18.82
C LEU A 33 -17.27 13.71 -20.26
N ALA A 34 -18.00 14.80 -20.52
CA ALA A 34 -17.98 15.48 -21.82
C ALA A 34 -16.62 16.12 -22.12
N GLU A 35 -16.03 16.84 -21.16
CA GLU A 35 -14.68 17.41 -21.31
C GLU A 35 -13.60 16.32 -21.48
N LEU A 36 -13.70 15.22 -20.73
CA LEU A 36 -12.78 14.09 -20.83
C LEU A 36 -12.90 13.40 -22.19
N HIS A 37 -14.11 13.22 -22.71
CA HIS A 37 -14.33 12.70 -24.05
C HIS A 37 -13.67 13.61 -25.10
N ARG A 38 -13.86 14.93 -24.98
CA ARG A 38 -13.33 15.92 -25.94
C ARG A 38 -11.79 15.95 -25.94
N HIS A 39 -11.17 15.99 -24.77
CA HIS A 39 -9.74 16.29 -24.63
C HIS A 39 -8.85 15.05 -24.42
N ALA A 40 -9.43 13.95 -23.98
CA ALA A 40 -8.74 12.68 -23.72
C ALA A 40 -9.62 11.45 -24.04
N PRO A 41 -10.07 11.28 -25.31
CA PRO A 41 -11.01 10.24 -25.71
C PRO A 41 -10.54 8.81 -25.40
N LYS A 42 -9.22 8.56 -25.42
CA LYS A 42 -8.64 7.27 -25.06
C LYS A 42 -8.86 6.93 -23.58
N ILE A 43 -8.66 7.89 -22.68
CA ILE A 43 -8.92 7.73 -21.23
C ILE A 43 -10.43 7.51 -21.02
N PHE A 44 -11.27 8.32 -21.66
CA PHE A 44 -12.72 8.19 -21.59
C PHE A 44 -13.20 6.78 -22.00
N SER A 45 -12.75 6.29 -23.17
CA SER A 45 -13.13 4.97 -23.66
C SER A 45 -12.64 3.84 -22.77
N ALA A 46 -11.38 3.88 -22.33
CA ALA A 46 -10.81 2.89 -21.42
C ALA A 46 -11.58 2.81 -20.10
N ALA A 47 -11.85 3.96 -19.47
CA ALA A 47 -12.62 4.04 -18.23
C ALA A 47 -14.05 3.50 -18.41
N ARG A 48 -14.74 3.88 -19.49
CA ARG A 48 -16.09 3.36 -19.79
C ARG A 48 -16.10 1.84 -19.98
N HIS A 49 -15.15 1.29 -20.72
CA HIS A 49 -15.06 -0.16 -20.91
C HIS A 49 -14.73 -0.89 -19.61
N ALA A 50 -13.84 -0.32 -18.79
CA ALA A 50 -13.44 -0.90 -17.52
C ALA A 50 -14.60 -0.98 -16.52
N VAL A 51 -15.46 0.05 -16.49
CA VAL A 51 -16.68 0.07 -15.67
C VAL A 51 -17.77 -0.82 -16.24
N ALA A 52 -18.00 -0.80 -17.56
CA ALA A 52 -19.05 -1.61 -18.20
C ALA A 52 -18.81 -3.12 -18.05
N LYS A 53 -17.55 -3.53 -17.95
CA LYS A 53 -17.13 -4.93 -17.73
C LYS A 53 -16.69 -5.18 -16.29
N ALA A 54 -16.98 -4.26 -15.36
CA ALA A 54 -16.62 -4.44 -13.98
C ALA A 54 -17.37 -5.63 -13.38
N SER A 55 -16.72 -6.33 -12.47
CA SER A 55 -17.30 -7.43 -11.71
C SER A 55 -17.36 -7.08 -10.23
N THR A 56 -18.41 -7.51 -9.56
CA THR A 56 -18.45 -7.46 -8.09
C THR A 56 -17.65 -8.63 -7.53
N ASP A 57 -16.62 -8.31 -6.76
CA ASP A 57 -15.87 -9.24 -5.91
C ASP A 57 -16.25 -8.93 -4.45
N LEU A 58 -17.27 -9.64 -3.96
CA LEU A 58 -17.84 -9.49 -2.62
C LEU A 58 -18.36 -8.06 -2.36
N ASP A 59 -17.68 -7.30 -1.51
CA ASP A 59 -17.98 -5.92 -1.14
C ASP A 59 -17.27 -4.90 -2.04
N PHE A 60 -16.55 -5.34 -3.08
CA PHE A 60 -15.75 -4.49 -3.94
C PHE A 60 -16.14 -4.58 -5.42
N VAL A 61 -16.17 -3.44 -6.11
CA VAL A 61 -16.31 -3.41 -7.58
C VAL A 61 -14.91 -3.41 -8.19
N ARG A 62 -14.59 -4.47 -8.93
CA ARG A 62 -13.33 -4.58 -9.67
C ARG A 62 -13.53 -4.16 -11.11
N LEU A 63 -12.81 -3.11 -11.52
CA LEU A 63 -12.74 -2.71 -12.91
C LEU A 63 -12.08 -3.81 -13.76
N GLU A 64 -12.51 -3.95 -15.02
CA GLU A 64 -11.91 -4.92 -15.93
C GLU A 64 -10.45 -4.55 -16.22
N ARG A 65 -9.54 -5.47 -15.90
CA ARG A 65 -8.10 -5.20 -15.85
C ARG A 65 -7.54 -4.75 -17.19
N LYS A 66 -7.89 -5.41 -18.30
CA LYS A 66 -7.33 -5.10 -19.63
C LYS A 66 -7.82 -3.74 -20.12
N ALA A 67 -9.10 -3.44 -19.94
CA ALA A 67 -9.69 -2.15 -20.30
C ALA A 67 -9.10 -1.01 -19.46
N PHE A 68 -8.91 -1.21 -18.15
CA PHE A 68 -8.30 -0.20 -17.31
C PHE A 68 -6.83 0.04 -17.67
N ALA A 69 -6.07 -1.04 -17.90
CA ALA A 69 -4.66 -0.97 -18.30
C ALA A 69 -4.43 -0.31 -19.67
N ALA A 70 -5.46 -0.27 -20.53
CA ALA A 70 -5.41 0.43 -21.81
C ALA A 70 -5.51 1.96 -21.67
N SER A 71 -5.86 2.48 -20.49
CA SER A 71 -5.92 3.92 -20.25
C SER A 71 -4.51 4.53 -20.23
N PRO A 72 -4.25 5.60 -21.00
CA PRO A 72 -3.00 6.36 -20.86
C PRO A 72 -2.80 6.88 -19.43
N ALA A 73 -1.57 6.79 -18.93
CA ALA A 73 -1.17 7.35 -17.64
C ALA A 73 -0.90 8.87 -17.77
N LEU A 74 -1.95 9.67 -17.74
CA LEU A 74 -1.89 11.13 -17.83
C LEU A 74 -2.70 11.77 -16.70
N SER A 75 -2.16 12.81 -16.05
CA SER A 75 -2.89 13.51 -14.99
C SER A 75 -4.09 14.28 -15.55
N VAL A 76 -5.09 14.53 -14.70
CA VAL A 76 -6.27 15.32 -15.07
C VAL A 76 -5.88 16.75 -15.49
N ASP A 77 -4.81 17.29 -14.93
CA ASP A 77 -4.28 18.62 -15.26
C ASP A 77 -3.91 18.70 -16.74
N TYR A 78 -3.09 17.77 -17.22
CA TYR A 78 -2.68 17.70 -18.63
C TYR A 78 -3.79 17.17 -19.55
N ALA A 79 -4.56 16.20 -19.07
CA ALA A 79 -5.57 15.54 -19.88
C ALA A 79 -6.73 16.49 -20.21
N VAL A 80 -7.16 17.31 -19.24
CA VAL A 80 -8.38 18.11 -19.31
C VAL A 80 -8.14 19.56 -18.93
N MET A 81 -7.55 19.86 -17.76
CA MET A 81 -7.62 21.21 -17.17
C MET A 81 -6.79 22.26 -17.91
N GLU A 82 -5.69 21.88 -18.55
CA GLU A 82 -4.91 22.81 -19.40
C GLU A 82 -5.61 23.15 -20.72
N LYS A 83 -6.59 22.35 -21.14
CA LYS A 83 -7.26 22.45 -22.45
C LYS A 83 -8.70 22.94 -22.34
N THR A 84 -9.31 22.80 -21.16
CA THR A 84 -10.71 23.19 -20.96
C THR A 84 -10.87 24.71 -21.00
N ILE A 85 -11.91 25.16 -21.66
CA ILE A 85 -12.37 26.55 -21.64
C ILE A 85 -13.50 26.77 -20.63
N SER A 86 -13.97 25.69 -19.99
CA SER A 86 -15.13 25.69 -19.07
C SER A 86 -14.70 25.65 -17.61
N GLY A 87 -13.45 26.06 -17.32
CA GLY A 87 -12.88 26.05 -15.97
C GLY A 87 -13.18 27.33 -15.19
N ALA A 88 -13.36 27.21 -13.88
CA ALA A 88 -13.43 28.32 -12.93
C ALA A 88 -12.52 28.04 -11.74
N VAL A 89 -12.01 29.10 -11.10
CA VAL A 89 -11.08 28.99 -9.97
C VAL A 89 -11.65 29.73 -8.76
N VAL A 90 -11.69 29.05 -7.61
CA VAL A 90 -12.03 29.66 -6.32
C VAL A 90 -10.74 29.86 -5.53
N LYS A 91 -10.39 31.11 -5.24
CA LYS A 91 -9.20 31.43 -4.43
C LYS A 91 -9.46 31.05 -2.98
N SER A 92 -8.59 30.21 -2.40
CA SER A 92 -8.61 29.89 -0.98
C SER A 92 -7.58 30.69 -0.20
N ARG A 93 -7.90 31.00 1.07
CA ARG A 93 -6.99 31.60 2.05
C ARG A 93 -6.50 30.59 3.10
N MET A 94 -6.84 29.31 2.95
CA MET A 94 -6.40 28.27 3.87
C MET A 94 -4.89 28.03 3.76
N ARG A 95 -4.28 27.61 4.86
CA ARG A 95 -2.95 27.00 4.81
C ARG A 95 -3.07 25.70 4.03
N TRP A 96 -2.21 25.51 3.04
CA TRP A 96 -2.22 24.33 2.18
C TRP A 96 -0.79 23.91 1.89
N SER A 97 -0.54 22.62 1.90
CA SER A 97 0.68 21.96 1.44
C SER A 97 0.25 20.64 0.80
N ASP A 98 0.91 20.25 -0.30
CA ASP A 98 0.68 18.98 -0.98
C ASP A 98 1.28 17.78 -0.20
N VAL A 99 2.00 18.06 0.90
CA VAL A 99 2.76 17.08 1.69
C VAL A 99 3.59 16.19 0.76
N GLY A 100 4.26 16.81 -0.22
CA GLY A 100 4.99 16.10 -1.26
C GLY A 100 6.33 15.50 -0.83
N SER A 101 6.80 15.78 0.40
CA SER A 101 8.04 15.23 0.97
C SER A 101 8.01 15.09 2.48
N TRP A 102 8.97 14.32 2.99
CA TRP A 102 9.25 14.23 4.42
C TRP A 102 9.70 15.55 5.05
N SER A 103 10.27 16.46 4.28
CA SER A 103 10.56 17.81 4.78
C SER A 103 9.29 18.64 5.01
N GLU A 104 8.20 18.40 4.26
CA GLU A 104 6.89 18.99 4.58
C GLU A 104 6.32 18.42 5.87
N MET A 105 6.49 17.12 6.12
CA MET A 105 6.09 16.50 7.39
C MET A 105 6.77 17.18 8.59
N TRP A 106 8.07 17.49 8.50
CA TRP A 106 8.75 18.30 9.50
C TRP A 106 8.11 19.68 9.67
N ARG A 107 7.80 20.39 8.56
CA ARG A 107 7.24 21.75 8.59
C ARG A 107 5.90 21.81 9.32
N VAL A 108 5.00 20.87 9.02
CA VAL A 108 3.64 20.84 9.58
C VAL A 108 3.54 20.21 10.98
N SER A 109 4.59 19.51 11.43
CA SER A 109 4.62 18.88 12.74
C SER A 109 4.94 19.88 13.86
N GLY A 110 4.42 19.61 15.06
CA GLY A 110 4.85 20.26 16.29
C GLY A 110 6.32 19.98 16.57
N LYS A 111 7.05 21.00 17.03
CA LYS A 111 8.49 20.94 17.25
C LYS A 111 8.84 21.07 18.72
N ASP A 112 9.91 20.41 19.14
CA ASP A 112 10.53 20.61 20.44
C ASP A 112 11.38 21.91 20.48
N ALA A 113 12.02 22.18 21.62
CA ALA A 113 12.87 23.34 21.81
C ALA A 113 14.12 23.37 20.91
N ALA A 114 14.58 22.21 20.42
CA ALA A 114 15.72 22.09 19.51
C ALA A 114 15.29 22.08 18.02
N GLY A 115 14.00 22.30 17.76
CA GLY A 115 13.42 22.32 16.42
C GLY A 115 13.21 20.94 15.80
N ASN A 116 13.28 19.86 16.58
CA ASN A 116 12.99 18.51 16.10
C ASN A 116 11.49 18.25 16.09
N ALA A 117 11.05 17.44 15.14
CA ALA A 117 9.72 16.86 15.11
C ALA A 117 9.84 15.34 15.15
N GLN A 118 9.03 14.68 15.98
CA GLN A 118 9.10 13.23 16.16
C GLN A 118 7.71 12.59 16.17
N ARG A 119 7.64 11.34 15.73
CA ARG A 119 6.46 10.49 15.82
C ARG A 119 6.89 9.04 16.10
N GLY A 120 6.28 8.43 17.10
CA GLY A 120 6.61 7.06 17.53
C GLY A 120 7.61 7.04 18.68
N ASP A 121 8.25 5.90 18.86
CA ASP A 121 9.22 5.66 19.93
C ASP A 121 10.61 6.21 19.54
N VAL A 122 10.93 7.42 20.02
CA VAL A 122 12.10 8.19 19.61
C VAL A 122 12.88 8.76 20.79
N SER A 123 14.19 8.55 20.81
CA SER A 123 15.13 9.24 21.71
C SER A 123 15.98 10.25 20.96
N LEU A 124 16.04 11.49 21.46
CA LEU A 124 16.86 12.55 20.89
C LEU A 124 17.88 13.03 21.91
N ARG A 125 19.16 12.96 21.57
CA ARG A 125 20.25 13.49 22.38
C ARG A 125 21.18 14.32 21.50
N ASP A 126 21.38 15.59 21.84
CA ASP A 126 22.18 16.52 21.04
C ASP A 126 21.74 16.58 19.55
N ALA A 127 20.44 16.36 19.30
CA ALA A 127 19.85 16.40 17.97
C ALA A 127 19.11 17.71 17.72
N LYS A 128 19.21 18.27 16.50
CA LYS A 128 18.60 19.58 16.16
C LYS A 128 17.92 19.58 14.80
N GLY A 129 16.81 20.31 14.69
CA GLY A 129 16.15 20.57 13.42
C GLY A 129 15.71 19.33 12.63
N SER A 130 15.63 18.15 13.25
CA SER A 130 15.44 16.88 12.53
C SER A 130 13.99 16.40 12.58
N PHE A 131 13.59 15.57 11.62
CA PHE A 131 12.32 14.85 11.63
C PHE A 131 12.58 13.36 11.82
N VAL A 132 11.87 12.74 12.76
CA VAL A 132 11.98 11.30 13.03
C VAL A 132 10.60 10.65 13.02
N HIS A 133 10.44 9.63 12.20
CA HIS A 133 9.28 8.75 12.21
C HIS A 133 9.74 7.33 12.58
N ALA A 134 9.28 6.83 13.72
CA ALA A 134 9.48 5.47 14.20
C ALA A 134 8.16 4.71 14.08
N GLY A 135 8.03 3.89 13.04
CA GLY A 135 6.80 3.16 12.73
C GLY A 135 6.67 1.87 13.55
N SER A 136 7.78 1.13 13.69
CA SER A 136 7.77 -0.22 14.27
C SER A 136 8.85 -0.45 15.33
N ARG A 137 9.97 0.27 15.28
CA ARG A 137 11.13 0.09 16.17
C ARG A 137 11.52 1.41 16.83
N HIS A 138 12.24 1.32 17.95
CA HIS A 138 12.83 2.49 18.59
C HIS A 138 13.88 3.14 17.70
N VAL A 139 13.84 4.47 17.54
CA VAL A 139 14.84 5.24 16.78
C VAL A 139 15.54 6.25 17.69
N SER A 140 16.86 6.25 17.72
CA SER A 140 17.67 7.19 18.49
C SER A 140 18.51 8.09 17.58
N LEU A 141 18.46 9.41 17.81
CA LEU A 141 19.39 10.38 17.20
C LEU A 141 20.36 10.91 18.25
N LEU A 142 21.66 10.84 17.95
CA LEU A 142 22.73 11.32 18.81
C LEU A 142 23.68 12.25 18.05
N GLY A 143 23.75 13.53 18.42
CA GLY A 143 24.72 14.48 17.89
C GLY A 143 24.54 14.84 16.40
N VAL A 144 23.33 14.67 15.86
CA VAL A 144 23.01 14.89 14.44
C VAL A 144 22.02 16.03 14.25
N GLN A 145 22.06 16.67 13.08
CA GLN A 145 21.20 17.81 12.80
C GLN A 145 20.67 17.81 11.38
N ASP A 146 19.52 18.44 11.19
CA ASP A 146 18.85 18.64 9.91
C ASP A 146 18.66 17.34 9.11
N LEU A 147 18.30 16.26 9.80
CA LEU A 147 17.99 14.97 9.18
C LEU A 147 16.49 14.74 9.06
N VAL A 148 16.13 13.92 8.09
CA VAL A 148 14.87 13.18 8.01
C VAL A 148 15.22 11.72 8.21
N VAL A 149 14.68 11.12 9.27
CA VAL A 149 14.77 9.69 9.56
C VAL A 149 13.38 9.10 9.56
N VAL A 150 13.14 8.13 8.70
CA VAL A 150 11.85 7.44 8.59
C VAL A 150 12.11 5.95 8.65
N GLU A 151 11.68 5.34 9.74
CA GLU A 151 11.67 3.90 9.96
C GLU A 151 10.25 3.40 9.76
N THR A 152 10.10 2.45 8.84
CA THR A 152 8.91 1.64 8.62
C THR A 152 9.27 0.17 8.79
N ASP A 153 8.26 -0.68 8.84
CA ASP A 153 8.38 -2.12 9.06
C ASP A 153 9.36 -2.79 8.07
N ASP A 154 9.40 -2.25 6.84
CA ASP A 154 10.10 -2.76 5.66
C ASP A 154 11.36 -1.97 5.25
N ALA A 155 11.51 -0.71 5.67
CA ALA A 155 12.61 0.14 5.23
C ALA A 155 13.00 1.23 6.24
N VAL A 156 14.25 1.70 6.14
CA VAL A 156 14.72 2.89 6.85
C VAL A 156 15.29 3.88 5.85
N LEU A 157 14.75 5.10 5.87
CA LEU A 157 15.29 6.25 5.17
C LEU A 157 16.04 7.15 6.15
N VAL A 158 17.27 7.49 5.81
CA VAL A 158 18.02 8.58 6.44
C VAL A 158 18.46 9.53 5.34
N ALA A 159 18.00 10.78 5.40
CA ALA A 159 18.32 11.80 4.41
C ALA A 159 18.60 13.15 5.08
N ALA A 160 19.44 13.96 4.47
CA ALA A 160 19.47 15.38 4.80
C ALA A 160 18.10 16.01 4.49
N LYS A 161 17.61 16.86 5.39
CA LYS A 161 16.25 17.43 5.33
C LYS A 161 16.01 18.26 4.07
N ASP A 162 17.04 18.91 3.54
CA ASP A 162 17.00 19.67 2.28
C ASP A 162 16.93 18.78 1.03
N ARG A 163 17.43 17.54 1.11
CA ARG A 163 17.43 16.54 0.03
C ARG A 163 16.25 15.55 0.12
N ALA A 164 15.34 15.73 1.06
CA ALA A 164 14.22 14.79 1.29
C ALA A 164 13.29 14.59 0.07
N GLN A 165 13.31 15.49 -0.92
CA GLN A 165 12.57 15.37 -2.19
C GLN A 165 13.18 14.34 -3.15
N GLU A 166 14.47 14.02 -3.00
CA GLU A 166 15.22 13.08 -3.85
C GLU A 166 14.88 11.60 -3.55
N VAL A 167 14.03 11.33 -2.55
CA VAL A 167 13.51 9.98 -2.25
C VAL A 167 12.95 9.27 -3.48
N LYS A 168 12.37 10.02 -4.43
CA LYS A 168 11.83 9.45 -5.68
C LYS A 168 12.91 8.75 -6.51
N GLU A 169 14.15 9.23 -6.47
CA GLU A 169 15.28 8.63 -7.18
C GLU A 169 15.72 7.33 -6.52
N VAL A 170 15.68 7.27 -5.18
CA VAL A 170 15.96 6.06 -4.40
C VAL A 170 14.91 4.99 -4.68
N VAL A 171 13.62 5.36 -4.68
CA VAL A 171 12.53 4.44 -5.06
C VAL A 171 12.71 3.93 -6.49
N ALA A 172 13.06 4.79 -7.45
CA ALA A 172 13.34 4.36 -8.82
C ALA A 172 14.57 3.42 -8.95
N GLN A 173 15.49 3.42 -7.99
CA GLN A 173 16.55 2.41 -7.91
C GLN A 173 16.02 1.06 -7.44
N PHE A 174 15.09 1.06 -6.48
CA PHE A 174 14.46 -0.18 -5.98
C PHE A 174 13.70 -0.91 -7.08
N ASP A 175 12.96 -0.17 -7.93
CA ASP A 175 12.27 -0.74 -9.09
C ASP A 175 13.24 -1.46 -10.03
N ARG A 176 14.40 -0.83 -10.32
CA ARG A 176 15.45 -1.40 -11.18
C ARG A 176 16.10 -2.65 -10.56
N GLN A 177 16.17 -2.70 -9.24
CA GLN A 177 16.70 -3.84 -8.48
C GLN A 177 15.64 -4.92 -8.21
N LYS A 178 14.39 -4.73 -8.64
CA LYS A 178 13.25 -5.63 -8.36
C LYS A 178 13.04 -5.87 -6.86
N ARG A 179 13.37 -4.87 -6.04
CA ARG A 179 13.06 -4.83 -4.60
C ARG A 179 11.54 -4.71 -4.41
N THR A 180 11.02 -5.12 -3.25
CA THR A 180 9.55 -5.21 -3.04
C THR A 180 9.04 -4.32 -1.92
N GLU A 181 9.93 -3.64 -1.19
CA GLU A 181 9.62 -2.72 -0.10
C GLU A 181 8.68 -1.58 -0.56
N HIS A 182 8.79 -1.14 -1.82
CA HIS A 182 7.87 -0.15 -2.38
C HIS A 182 6.48 -0.71 -2.78
N VAL A 183 6.29 -2.04 -2.74
CA VAL A 183 5.09 -2.76 -3.25
C VAL A 183 4.36 -3.54 -2.16
N SER A 184 5.10 -4.06 -1.18
CA SER A 184 4.63 -5.06 -0.22
C SER A 184 4.42 -4.43 1.14
N HIS A 185 3.17 -4.14 1.50
CA HIS A 185 2.83 -4.00 2.92
C HIS A 185 3.02 -5.35 3.61
N SER A 186 3.68 -5.36 4.77
CA SER A 186 3.89 -6.59 5.58
C SER A 186 2.58 -7.34 5.79
N ARG A 187 1.45 -6.62 5.90
CA ARG A 187 0.09 -7.17 6.04
C ARG A 187 -0.74 -7.02 4.77
N VAL A 188 -1.33 -8.13 4.35
CA VAL A 188 -2.19 -8.22 3.18
C VAL A 188 -3.59 -8.67 3.57
N TYR A 189 -4.58 -7.80 3.32
CA TYR A 189 -5.98 -8.07 3.63
C TYR A 189 -6.65 -8.94 2.57
N ARG A 190 -7.55 -9.80 3.05
CA ARG A 190 -8.38 -10.72 2.26
C ARG A 190 -9.80 -10.72 2.81
N PRO A 191 -10.79 -11.16 2.01
CA PRO A 191 -12.17 -11.31 2.49
C PRO A 191 -12.29 -12.07 3.81
N TRP A 192 -11.53 -13.16 3.93
CA TRP A 192 -11.51 -14.04 5.10
C TRP A 192 -10.75 -13.46 6.31
N GLY A 193 -10.01 -12.36 6.18
CA GLY A 193 -9.14 -11.83 7.23
C GLY A 193 -7.86 -11.20 6.66
N TYR A 194 -6.69 -11.59 7.16
CA TYR A 194 -5.41 -11.14 6.60
C TYR A 194 -4.31 -12.19 6.84
N TYR A 195 -3.25 -12.10 6.04
CA TYR A 195 -1.95 -12.66 6.40
C TYR A 195 -0.91 -11.55 6.45
N GLU A 196 0.17 -11.80 7.17
CA GLU A 196 1.27 -10.87 7.32
C GLU A 196 2.58 -11.63 7.34
N THR A 197 3.55 -11.24 6.52
CA THR A 197 4.89 -11.84 6.54
C THR A 197 5.63 -11.32 7.77
N VAL A 198 6.09 -12.23 8.62
CA VAL A 198 6.82 -11.93 9.86
C VAL A 198 8.32 -12.08 9.65
N ASP A 199 8.73 -13.09 8.89
CA ASP A 199 10.13 -13.40 8.60
C ASP A 199 10.22 -14.20 7.29
N GLU A 200 11.35 -14.11 6.60
CA GLU A 200 11.62 -14.88 5.39
C GLU A 200 13.11 -15.10 5.17
N GLY A 201 13.44 -16.22 4.55
CA GLY A 201 14.80 -16.55 4.13
C GLY A 201 14.79 -17.55 2.98
N ASP A 202 15.98 -17.97 2.55
CA ASP A 202 16.17 -18.74 1.31
C ASP A 202 15.30 -19.99 1.17
N ARG A 203 14.92 -20.63 2.30
CA ARG A 203 14.15 -21.88 2.31
C ARG A 203 12.90 -21.84 3.19
N PHE A 204 12.54 -20.68 3.74
CA PHE A 204 11.38 -20.56 4.61
C PHE A 204 10.69 -19.20 4.51
N GLN A 205 9.41 -19.17 4.85
CA GLN A 205 8.65 -17.95 5.06
C GLN A 205 7.71 -18.14 6.23
N VAL A 206 7.71 -17.20 7.17
CA VAL A 206 6.83 -17.20 8.34
C VAL A 206 5.74 -16.17 8.14
N LYS A 207 4.48 -16.61 8.24
CA LYS A 207 3.32 -15.74 8.16
C LYS A 207 2.50 -15.78 9.43
N ARG A 208 1.98 -14.62 9.83
CA ARG A 208 0.92 -14.51 10.81
C ARG A 208 -0.41 -14.35 10.09
N LEU A 209 -1.38 -15.18 10.42
CA LEU A 209 -2.73 -15.15 9.84
C LEU A 209 -3.75 -14.79 10.91
N MET A 210 -4.78 -14.05 10.51
CA MET A 210 -6.02 -13.89 11.25
C MET A 210 -7.18 -14.27 10.34
N VAL A 211 -8.03 -15.20 10.77
CA VAL A 211 -9.25 -15.58 10.04
C VAL A 211 -10.47 -15.12 10.82
N LYS A 212 -11.33 -14.34 10.16
CA LYS A 212 -12.58 -13.81 10.71
C LYS A 212 -13.56 -14.93 11.09
N PRO A 213 -14.45 -14.71 12.07
CA PRO A 213 -15.53 -15.65 12.41
C PRO A 213 -16.34 -16.10 11.19
N GLY A 214 -16.57 -17.40 11.03
CA GLY A 214 -17.36 -17.96 9.93
C GLY A 214 -16.68 -18.03 8.55
N HIS A 215 -15.45 -17.51 8.43
CA HIS A 215 -14.71 -17.50 7.17
C HIS A 215 -13.70 -18.65 7.05
N ALA A 216 -13.31 -18.95 5.82
CA ALA A 216 -12.29 -19.94 5.51
C ALA A 216 -11.41 -19.47 4.36
N LEU A 217 -10.19 -20.00 4.29
CA LEU A 217 -9.33 -19.93 3.11
C LEU A 217 -9.86 -20.89 2.02
N SER A 218 -9.38 -20.72 0.79
CA SER A 218 -9.69 -21.62 -0.31
C SER A 218 -9.16 -23.02 -0.01
N LEU A 219 -9.83 -24.07 -0.50
CA LEU A 219 -9.22 -25.40 -0.52
C LEU A 219 -8.12 -25.37 -1.55
N GLN A 220 -6.89 -25.61 -1.12
CA GLN A 220 -5.71 -25.42 -1.97
C GLN A 220 -4.67 -26.52 -1.75
N ARG A 221 -3.69 -26.59 -2.64
CA ARG A 221 -2.45 -27.33 -2.43
C ARG A 221 -1.26 -26.52 -2.94
N HIS A 222 -0.08 -26.85 -2.43
CA HIS A 222 1.20 -26.35 -2.91
C HIS A 222 2.01 -27.51 -3.48
N ARG A 223 2.67 -27.31 -4.61
CA ARG A 223 3.42 -28.37 -5.30
C ARG A 223 4.88 -28.44 -4.86
N ARG A 224 5.42 -27.34 -4.31
CA ARG A 224 6.86 -27.18 -4.05
C ARG A 224 7.22 -26.84 -2.61
N ARG A 225 6.22 -26.69 -1.73
CA ARG A 225 6.42 -26.37 -0.31
C ARG A 225 5.52 -27.21 0.60
N SER A 226 6.01 -27.42 1.81
CA SER A 226 5.22 -27.90 2.95
C SER A 226 4.96 -26.73 3.90
N GLU A 227 4.00 -26.91 4.80
CA GLU A 227 3.66 -25.88 5.78
C GLU A 227 3.51 -26.49 7.18
N HIS A 228 3.82 -25.71 8.20
CA HIS A 228 3.53 -26.03 9.60
C HIS A 228 2.69 -24.93 10.19
N TRP A 229 1.52 -25.25 10.72
CA TRP A 229 0.60 -24.28 11.28
C TRP A 229 0.50 -24.46 12.79
N VAL A 230 0.60 -23.36 13.53
CA VAL A 230 0.42 -23.31 14.99
C VAL A 230 -0.70 -22.33 15.30
N VAL A 231 -1.69 -22.76 16.08
CA VAL A 231 -2.75 -21.86 16.56
C VAL A 231 -2.23 -21.06 17.74
N VAL A 232 -2.19 -19.74 17.58
CA VAL A 232 -1.75 -18.81 18.64
C VAL A 232 -2.93 -18.43 19.54
N GLN A 233 -4.10 -18.21 18.95
CA GLN A 233 -5.30 -17.80 19.70
C GLN A 233 -6.56 -18.31 19.01
N GLY A 234 -7.53 -18.81 19.79
CA GLY A 234 -8.82 -19.31 19.32
C GLY A 234 -8.83 -20.78 18.90
N THR A 235 -9.76 -21.16 18.01
CA THR A 235 -9.88 -22.54 17.50
C THR A 235 -10.01 -22.55 15.99
N ALA A 236 -9.09 -23.26 15.33
CA ALA A 236 -9.04 -23.41 13.88
C ALA A 236 -9.56 -24.79 13.46
N ARG A 237 -10.41 -24.84 12.44
CA ARG A 237 -10.75 -26.09 11.75
C ARG A 237 -9.83 -26.25 10.55
N VAL A 238 -8.94 -27.24 10.60
CA VAL A 238 -7.99 -27.54 9.53
C VAL A 238 -8.43 -28.81 8.80
N THR A 239 -8.55 -28.72 7.48
CA THR A 239 -8.63 -29.88 6.59
C THR A 239 -7.24 -30.16 6.02
N CYS A 240 -6.77 -31.40 6.06
CA CYS A 240 -5.51 -31.86 5.49
C CYS A 240 -5.70 -33.27 4.92
N GLY A 241 -5.76 -33.38 3.59
CA GLY A 241 -6.22 -34.58 2.90
C GLY A 241 -7.64 -34.94 3.34
N ASP A 242 -7.84 -36.18 3.76
CA ASP A 242 -9.13 -36.70 4.21
C ASP A 242 -9.40 -36.42 5.70
N ARG A 243 -8.47 -35.77 6.40
CA ARG A 243 -8.57 -35.49 7.84
C ARG A 243 -9.06 -34.08 8.08
N THR A 244 -10.01 -33.94 9.00
CA THR A 244 -10.42 -32.63 9.54
C THR A 244 -10.15 -32.60 11.05
N LEU A 245 -9.41 -31.59 11.49
CA LEU A 245 -8.97 -31.40 12.88
C LEU A 245 -9.48 -30.05 13.39
N ASN A 246 -9.92 -29.99 14.64
CA ASN A 246 -10.11 -28.71 15.33
C ASN A 246 -8.90 -28.50 16.24
N LEU A 247 -8.05 -27.54 15.88
CA LEU A 247 -6.85 -27.16 16.63
C LEU A 247 -7.17 -25.97 17.55
N ARG A 248 -6.83 -26.10 18.82
CA ARG A 248 -6.89 -25.05 19.84
C ARG A 248 -5.52 -24.40 20.02
N GLU A 249 -5.47 -23.37 20.85
CA GLU A 249 -4.24 -22.65 21.21
C GLU A 249 -3.09 -23.60 21.54
N ASN A 250 -1.90 -23.27 21.03
CA ASN A 250 -0.66 -24.04 21.12
C ASN A 250 -0.68 -25.43 20.45
N GLN A 251 -1.77 -25.82 19.79
CA GLN A 251 -1.80 -27.02 18.95
C GLN A 251 -1.33 -26.69 17.53
N SER A 252 -0.79 -27.70 16.85
CA SER A 252 -0.21 -27.53 15.53
C SER A 252 -0.53 -28.67 14.58
N THR A 253 -0.28 -28.45 13.30
CA THR A 253 -0.37 -29.49 12.27
C THR A 253 0.65 -29.24 11.17
N TYR A 254 1.11 -30.34 10.57
CA TYR A 254 1.99 -30.33 9.41
C TYR A 254 1.17 -30.61 8.15
N ILE A 255 1.39 -29.81 7.12
CA ILE A 255 0.79 -29.90 5.80
C ILE A 255 1.87 -30.38 4.82
N PRO A 256 1.83 -31.66 4.39
CA PRO A 256 2.80 -32.19 3.44
C PRO A 256 2.73 -31.52 2.07
N VAL A 257 3.85 -31.55 1.34
CA VAL A 257 3.91 -31.12 -0.07
C VAL A 257 2.85 -31.87 -0.90
N GLY A 258 2.14 -31.15 -1.76
CA GLY A 258 1.10 -31.71 -2.64
C GLY A 258 -0.24 -32.00 -1.96
N MET A 259 -0.32 -31.88 -0.63
CA MET A 259 -1.53 -32.20 0.13
C MET A 259 -2.59 -31.11 -0.02
N LYS A 260 -3.83 -31.51 -0.29
CA LYS A 260 -4.98 -30.58 -0.25
C LYS A 260 -5.24 -30.18 1.20
N HIS A 261 -5.36 -28.89 1.45
CA HIS A 261 -5.58 -28.37 2.79
C HIS A 261 -6.43 -27.10 2.79
N ARG A 262 -7.06 -26.82 3.93
CA ARG A 262 -7.89 -25.63 4.16
C ARG A 262 -7.88 -25.23 5.63
N LEU A 263 -7.70 -23.94 5.88
CA LEU A 263 -7.90 -23.30 7.18
C LEU A 263 -9.30 -22.68 7.23
N ALA A 264 -10.09 -23.01 8.24
CA ALA A 264 -11.42 -22.43 8.48
C ALA A 264 -11.59 -21.99 9.92
N ASN A 265 -12.29 -20.88 10.12
CA ASN A 265 -12.77 -20.43 11.42
C ASN A 265 -14.28 -20.65 11.50
N VAL A 266 -14.70 -21.67 12.24
CA VAL A 266 -16.11 -22.02 12.44
C VAL A 266 -16.67 -21.48 13.76
N THR A 267 -15.90 -20.63 14.45
CA THR A 267 -16.27 -20.03 15.73
C THR A 267 -16.83 -18.63 15.54
N LYS A 268 -17.27 -18.01 16.65
CA LYS A 268 -17.77 -16.62 16.68
C LYS A 268 -16.69 -15.58 16.99
N ALA A 269 -15.45 -16.00 17.26
CA ALA A 269 -14.32 -15.12 17.56
C ALA A 269 -13.22 -15.29 16.49
N PRO A 270 -12.38 -14.28 16.22
CA PRO A 270 -11.24 -14.43 15.33
C PRO A 270 -10.29 -15.55 15.78
N VAL A 271 -9.65 -16.21 14.83
CA VAL A 271 -8.57 -17.17 15.11
C VAL A 271 -7.27 -16.65 14.53
N TYR A 272 -6.18 -16.78 15.30
CA TYR A 272 -4.85 -16.34 14.92
C TYR A 272 -3.91 -17.54 14.82
N LEU A 273 -3.13 -17.60 13.74
CA LEU A 273 -2.18 -18.67 13.49
C LEU A 273 -0.83 -18.12 13.05
N VAL A 274 0.22 -18.88 13.32
CA VAL A 274 1.51 -18.76 12.66
C VAL A 274 1.67 -19.91 11.69
N GLU A 275 2.00 -19.59 10.46
CA GLU A 275 2.31 -20.52 9.37
C GLU A 275 3.80 -20.42 9.06
N VAL A 276 4.49 -21.55 9.08
CA VAL A 276 5.87 -21.68 8.61
C VAL A 276 5.84 -22.46 7.31
N GLN A 277 6.17 -21.80 6.22
CA GLN A 277 6.33 -22.43 4.91
C GLN A 277 7.79 -22.89 4.76
N SER A 278 8.01 -24.06 4.17
CA SER A 278 9.35 -24.59 3.93
C SER A 278 9.43 -25.27 2.57
N GLY A 279 10.45 -24.93 1.78
CA GLY A 279 10.64 -25.46 0.43
C GLY A 279 11.62 -24.66 -0.40
N GLY A 280 11.97 -25.15 -1.58
CA GLY A 280 12.85 -24.44 -2.53
C GLY A 280 12.14 -23.36 -3.35
N TYR A 281 10.81 -23.26 -3.26
CA TYR A 281 10.01 -22.24 -3.92
C TYR A 281 8.77 -21.90 -3.10
N LEU A 282 8.60 -20.62 -2.75
CA LEU A 282 7.55 -20.14 -1.83
C LEU A 282 6.59 -19.11 -2.47
N GLY A 283 6.65 -18.94 -3.80
CA GLY A 283 5.80 -18.00 -4.54
C GLY A 283 4.30 -18.33 -4.43
N GLU A 284 3.46 -17.29 -4.44
CA GLU A 284 1.99 -17.40 -4.40
C GLU A 284 1.37 -18.00 -5.69
N ASP A 285 2.15 -18.15 -6.75
CA ASP A 285 1.83 -18.86 -8.00
C ASP A 285 1.98 -20.38 -7.89
N ASP A 286 2.58 -20.90 -6.80
CA ASP A 286 2.59 -22.35 -6.49
C ASP A 286 1.23 -22.86 -5.97
N ILE A 287 0.26 -21.97 -5.78
CA ILE A 287 -1.04 -22.26 -5.18
C ILE A 287 -2.04 -22.74 -6.23
N GLU A 288 -2.46 -24.00 -6.13
CA GLU A 288 -3.59 -24.53 -6.91
C GLU A 288 -4.85 -24.55 -6.04
N ARG A 289 -5.90 -23.86 -6.49
CA ARG A 289 -7.18 -23.70 -5.76
C ARG A 289 -8.26 -24.60 -6.35
N PHE A 290 -8.96 -25.32 -5.49
CA PHE A 290 -10.04 -26.24 -5.87
C PHE A 290 -11.43 -25.69 -5.55
N GLU A 291 -11.55 -24.99 -4.43
CA GLU A 291 -12.81 -24.40 -3.98
C GLU A 291 -12.52 -23.06 -3.30
N ASP A 292 -12.94 -21.97 -3.92
CA ASP A 292 -12.84 -20.62 -3.37
C ASP A 292 -14.24 -20.03 -3.17
N ARG A 293 -14.56 -19.65 -1.92
CA ARG A 293 -15.81 -18.95 -1.58
C ARG A 293 -15.83 -17.50 -2.07
N TYR A 294 -14.70 -17.00 -2.59
CA TYR A 294 -14.51 -15.60 -2.96
C TYR A 294 -14.04 -15.43 -4.42
N GLY A 295 -14.19 -16.46 -5.26
CA GLY A 295 -14.02 -16.31 -6.72
C GLY A 295 -12.61 -15.96 -7.20
N ARG A 296 -11.54 -16.30 -6.46
CA ARG A 296 -10.13 -16.03 -6.85
C ARG A 296 -9.50 -17.19 -7.62
N SER A 297 -10.30 -17.86 -8.47
CA SER A 297 -9.85 -18.91 -9.38
C SER A 297 -8.98 -18.35 -10.49
#